data_AF-A0A2E6S5B0-F1
#
_entry.id   AF-A0A2E6S5B0-F1
#
_cell.length_a   1.000
_cell.length_b   1.000
_cell.length_c   1.000
_cell.angle_alpha   90.00
_cell.angle_beta   90.00
_cell.angle_gamma   90.00
#
_symmetry.space_group_name_H-M   'P 1'
#
loop_
_entity.id
_entity.type
_entity.pdbx_description
1 polymer ?
#
loop_
_entity_poly.entity_id
_entity_poly.type
_entity_poly.pdbx_seq_one_letter_code
_entity_poly.pdbx_strand_id
1 'polypeptide(L)'
;MSRGKGKKNAAKGRRYSIAEKRAVLEFVEKVNRDRGRGGISSAAKHFGVSPLTISNWLRSDGMPTRGTGSRPSADVFRRLAELHDEIVRVESELAAFRKEYARLKNKI
;
A
#
# COMPACT_ATOMS: atom_id res chain seq x y z
N MET A 1 11.75 -40.39 -35.25
CA MET A 1 12.00 -39.02 -35.75
C MET A 1 11.42 -38.02 -34.77
N SER A 2 12.29 -37.17 -34.23
CA SER A 2 12.03 -36.13 -33.22
C SER A 2 11.26 -34.93 -33.77
N ARG A 3 10.40 -34.30 -32.97
CA ARG A 3 10.18 -32.84 -32.98
C ARG A 3 9.93 -32.33 -31.56
N GLY A 4 11.01 -32.02 -30.86
CA GLY A 4 10.97 -31.20 -29.66
C GLY A 4 10.49 -29.78 -30.00
N LYS A 5 9.51 -29.28 -29.24
CA LYS A 5 9.08 -27.88 -29.29
C LYS A 5 10.26 -26.97 -28.88
N GLY A 6 10.78 -26.20 -29.82
CA GLY A 6 11.86 -25.24 -29.58
C GLY A 6 11.44 -24.19 -28.54
N LYS A 7 12.20 -24.10 -27.45
CA LYS A 7 12.19 -22.93 -26.55
C LYS A 7 12.63 -21.72 -27.38
N LYS A 8 11.74 -20.73 -27.54
CA LYS A 8 12.10 -19.44 -28.14
C LYS A 8 13.21 -18.83 -27.29
N ASN A 9 14.40 -18.75 -27.86
CA ASN A 9 15.55 -18.09 -27.25
C ASN A 9 15.12 -16.69 -26.79
N ALA A 10 15.20 -16.42 -25.49
CA ALA A 10 14.91 -15.13 -24.92
C ALA A 10 15.83 -14.11 -25.62
N ALA A 11 15.25 -13.25 -26.45
CA ALA A 11 15.97 -12.26 -27.21
C ALA A 11 16.84 -11.43 -26.26
N LYS A 12 18.14 -11.33 -26.57
CA LYS A 12 19.09 -10.39 -25.96
C LYS A 12 18.40 -9.03 -25.80
N GLY A 13 18.17 -8.62 -24.55
CA GLY A 13 17.72 -7.29 -24.15
C GLY A 13 16.47 -6.76 -24.87
N ARG A 14 15.27 -7.23 -24.49
CA ARG A 14 14.03 -6.55 -24.89
C ARG A 14 14.10 -5.08 -24.46
N ARG A 15 14.12 -4.17 -25.43
CA ARG A 15 14.04 -2.72 -25.20
C ARG A 15 12.57 -2.31 -25.19
N TYR A 16 12.16 -1.66 -24.11
CA TYR A 16 10.81 -1.15 -23.95
C TYR A 16 10.71 0.26 -24.53
N SER A 17 9.61 0.54 -25.24
CA SER A 17 9.36 1.90 -25.73
C SER A 17 8.98 2.82 -24.56
N ILE A 18 9.12 4.14 -24.76
CA ILE A 18 8.69 5.13 -23.76
C ILE A 18 7.19 4.99 -23.48
N ALA A 19 6.39 4.76 -24.52
CA ALA A 19 4.95 4.52 -24.40
C ALA A 19 4.65 3.26 -23.59
N GLU A 20 5.38 2.17 -23.83
CA GLU A 20 5.21 0.92 -23.08
C GLU A 20 5.59 1.08 -21.61
N LYS A 21 6.72 1.77 -21.32
CA LYS A 21 7.11 2.10 -19.94
C LYS A 21 5.99 2.88 -19.24
N ARG A 22 5.45 3.92 -19.88
CA ARG A 22 4.37 4.76 -19.30
C ARG A 22 3.11 3.95 -18.99
N ALA A 23 2.63 3.17 -19.96
CA ALA A 23 1.43 2.35 -19.78
C ALA A 23 1.58 1.34 -18.63
N VAL A 24 2.78 0.75 -18.47
CA VAL A 24 3.07 -0.15 -17.35
C VAL A 24 3.02 0.59 -16.01
N LEU A 25 3.63 1.79 -15.91
CA LEU A 25 3.65 2.56 -14.67
C LEU A 25 2.25 3.07 -14.27
N GLU A 26 1.48 3.60 -15.23
CA GLU A 26 0.08 4.02 -15.01
C GLU A 26 -0.79 2.87 -14.51
N PHE A 27 -0.60 1.67 -15.07
CA PHE A 27 -1.32 0.48 -14.61
C PHE A 27 -0.93 0.08 -13.18
N VAL A 28 0.38 0.15 -12.84
CA VAL A 28 0.84 -0.10 -11.46
C VAL A 28 0.17 0.86 -10.49
N GLU A 29 0.13 2.15 -10.83
CA GLU A 29 -0.48 3.18 -10.00
C GLU A 29 -1.98 2.96 -9.83
N LYS A 30 -2.70 2.68 -10.91
CA LYS A 30 -4.13 2.33 -10.86
C LYS A 30 -4.38 1.17 -9.90
N VAL A 31 -3.64 0.07 -10.04
CA VAL A 31 -3.82 -1.11 -9.17
C VAL A 31 -3.44 -0.82 -7.71
N ASN A 32 -2.38 -0.05 -7.48
CA ASN A 32 -1.99 0.31 -6.11
C ASN A 32 -2.99 1.28 -5.45
N ARG A 33 -3.62 2.17 -6.22
CA ARG A 33 -4.71 3.02 -5.73
C ARG A 33 -5.92 2.18 -5.33
N ASP A 34 -6.29 1.21 -6.16
CA ASP A 34 -7.51 0.43 -5.94
C ASP A 34 -7.34 -0.66 -4.86
N ARG A 35 -6.13 -1.24 -4.73
CA ARG A 35 -5.88 -2.43 -3.88
C ARG A 35 -4.78 -2.24 -2.84
N GLY A 36 -4.15 -1.08 -2.79
CA GLY A 36 -3.03 -0.76 -1.89
C GLY A 36 -1.70 -1.42 -2.27
N ARG A 37 -1.69 -2.71 -2.61
CA ARG A 37 -0.49 -3.48 -3.01
C ARG A 37 -0.78 -4.40 -4.19
N GLY A 38 0.28 -4.74 -4.93
CA GLY A 38 0.26 -5.76 -5.97
C GLY A 38 0.29 -5.19 -7.38
N GLY A 39 0.44 -3.87 -7.55
CA GLY A 39 0.55 -3.24 -8.86
C GLY A 39 1.69 -3.81 -9.70
N ILE A 40 2.89 -3.97 -9.14
CA ILE A 40 4.04 -4.57 -9.85
C ILE A 40 3.74 -5.99 -10.34
N SER A 41 3.19 -6.85 -9.46
CA SER A 41 2.89 -8.24 -9.81
C SER A 41 1.76 -8.35 -10.83
N SER A 42 0.77 -7.46 -10.75
CA SER A 42 -0.34 -7.40 -11.71
C SER A 42 0.15 -6.90 -13.06
N ALA A 43 0.98 -5.86 -13.08
CA ALA A 43 1.59 -5.31 -14.29
C ALA A 43 2.52 -6.31 -14.97
N ALA A 44 3.31 -7.05 -14.19
CA ALA A 44 4.19 -8.09 -14.72
C ALA A 44 3.40 -9.19 -15.46
N LYS A 45 2.25 -9.61 -14.91
CA LYS A 45 1.34 -10.58 -15.55
C LYS A 45 0.66 -9.99 -16.78
N HIS A 46 0.23 -8.73 -16.72
CA HIS A 46 -0.52 -8.07 -17.80
C HIS A 46 0.36 -7.75 -19.01
N PHE A 47 1.56 -7.22 -18.80
CA PHE A 47 2.44 -6.73 -19.87
C PHE A 47 3.60 -7.67 -20.21
N GLY A 48 3.74 -8.79 -19.49
CA GLY A 48 4.85 -9.73 -19.68
C GLY A 48 6.23 -9.13 -19.37
N VAL A 49 6.27 -8.11 -18.51
CA VAL A 49 7.49 -7.42 -18.09
C VAL A 49 7.97 -8.02 -16.76
N SER A 50 9.28 -8.21 -16.62
CA SER A 50 9.83 -8.71 -15.35
C SER A 50 9.47 -7.75 -14.19
N PRO A 51 8.98 -8.26 -13.04
CA PRO A 51 8.72 -7.45 -11.85
C PRO A 51 9.91 -6.57 -11.45
N LEU A 52 11.14 -7.07 -11.63
CA LEU A 52 12.37 -6.34 -11.31
C LEU A 52 12.55 -5.12 -12.22
N THR A 53 12.26 -5.27 -13.52
CA THR A 53 12.32 -4.17 -14.49
C THR A 53 11.32 -3.07 -14.14
N ILE A 54 10.09 -3.44 -13.81
CA ILE A 54 9.04 -2.50 -13.38
C ILE A 54 9.46 -1.78 -12.09
N SER A 55 10.01 -2.51 -11.12
CA SER A 55 10.56 -1.93 -9.89
C SER A 55 11.65 -0.89 -10.18
N ASN A 56 12.55 -1.18 -11.12
CA ASN A 56 13.64 -0.25 -11.47
C ASN A 56 13.11 1.02 -12.15
N TRP A 57 12.08 0.91 -12.98
CA TRP A 57 11.42 2.07 -13.59
C TRP A 57 10.70 2.95 -12.59
N LEU A 58 10.01 2.36 -11.61
CA LEU A 58 9.36 3.12 -10.54
C LEU A 58 10.39 3.90 -9.72
N ARG A 59 11.53 3.27 -9.39
CA ARG A 59 12.63 3.96 -8.69
C ARG A 59 13.24 5.08 -9.52
N SER A 60 13.41 4.90 -10.83
CA SER A 60 14.03 5.93 -11.69
C SER A 60 13.11 7.11 -11.99
N ASP A 61 11.79 6.94 -11.97
CA ASP A 61 10.81 8.04 -12.07
C ASP A 61 10.62 8.80 -10.74
N GLY A 62 11.38 8.48 -9.70
CA GLY A 62 11.20 9.05 -8.36
C GLY A 62 9.89 8.63 -7.68
N MET A 63 9.16 7.69 -8.28
CA MET A 63 7.94 7.15 -7.69
C MET A 63 8.32 6.37 -6.43
N PRO A 64 7.68 6.62 -5.29
CA PRO A 64 7.93 5.84 -4.09
C PRO A 64 7.49 4.40 -4.35
N THR A 65 8.43 3.55 -4.76
CA THR A 65 8.28 2.14 -4.48
C THR A 65 8.14 2.07 -2.97
N ARG A 66 7.03 1.56 -2.44
CA ARG A 66 6.92 1.18 -1.02
C ARG A 66 7.90 0.03 -0.75
N GLY A 67 9.19 0.31 -0.91
CA GLY A 67 10.29 -0.51 -0.45
C GLY A 67 10.35 -0.31 1.05
N THR A 68 10.29 -1.42 1.79
CA THR A 68 10.67 -1.54 3.20
C THR A 68 10.52 -0.25 4.02
N GLY A 69 9.39 0.43 3.92
CA GLY A 69 9.01 1.40 4.92
C GLY A 69 8.92 0.60 6.19
N SER A 70 9.68 1.00 7.22
CA SER A 70 9.67 0.33 8.51
C SER A 70 8.21 0.08 8.88
N ARG A 71 7.80 -1.19 8.88
CA ARG A 71 6.46 -1.54 9.32
C ARG A 71 6.38 -1.00 10.75
N PRO A 72 5.31 -0.27 11.12
CA PRO A 72 5.15 0.15 12.50
C PRO A 72 5.38 -1.07 13.40
N SER A 73 6.21 -0.93 14.42
CA SER A 73 6.50 -2.05 15.31
C SER A 73 5.20 -2.52 15.95
N ALA A 74 5.16 -3.79 16.36
CA ALA A 74 4.01 -4.31 17.11
C ALA A 74 3.70 -3.44 18.35
N ASP A 75 4.71 -2.79 18.91
CA ASP A 75 4.57 -1.87 20.05
C ASP A 75 3.77 -0.62 19.71
N VAL A 76 3.89 -0.09 18.49
CA VAL A 76 3.07 1.04 18.04
C VAL A 76 1.59 0.65 18.01
N PHE A 77 1.28 -0.55 17.51
CA PHE A 77 -0.10 -1.04 17.50
C PHE A 77 -0.64 -1.29 18.90
N ARG A 78 0.19 -1.85 19.79
CA ARG A 78 -0.18 -2.03 21.20
C ARG A 78 -0.49 -0.69 21.86
N ARG A 79 0.39 0.31 21.67
CA ARG A 79 0.20 1.64 22.24
C ARG A 79 -1.04 2.34 21.70
N LEU A 80 -1.36 2.15 20.42
CA LEU A 80 -2.60 2.66 19.84
C LEU A 80 -3.84 2.03 20.48
N ALA A 81 -3.83 0.73 20.76
CA ALA A 81 -4.94 0.06 21.43
C ALA A 81 -5.13 0.57 22.87
N GLU A 82 -4.04 0.65 23.64
CA GLU A 82 -4.07 1.21 25.00
C GLU A 82 -4.63 2.64 25.03
N LEU A 83 -4.17 3.49 24.10
CA LEU A 83 -4.66 4.87 24.00
C LEU A 83 -6.15 4.92 23.62
N HIS A 84 -6.61 4.00 22.77
CA HIS A 84 -8.03 3.92 22.41
C HIS A 84 -8.89 3.57 23.63
N ASP A 85 -8.48 2.59 24.43
CA ASP A 85 -9.19 2.19 25.65
C ASP A 85 -9.20 3.34 26.67
N GLU A 86 -8.10 4.09 26.80
CA GLU A 86 -8.02 5.25 27.67
C GLU A 86 -8.94 6.40 27.22
N ILE A 87 -9.02 6.67 25.91
CA ILE A 87 -9.95 7.66 25.34
C ILE A 87 -11.38 7.29 25.72
N VAL A 88 -11.79 6.04 25.49
CA VAL A 88 -13.15 5.58 25.79
C VAL A 88 -13.47 5.75 27.28
N ARG A 89 -12.52 5.41 28.16
CA ARG A 89 -12.68 5.59 29.61
C ARG A 89 -12.88 7.07 29.96
N VAL A 90 -11.97 7.94 29.50
CA VAL A 90 -12.01 9.38 29.81
C VAL A 90 -13.28 10.02 29.24
N GLU A 91 -13.72 9.64 28.05
CA GLU A 91 -14.97 10.12 27.46
C GLU A 91 -16.18 9.74 28.32
N SER A 92 -16.20 8.55 28.90
CA SER A 92 -17.27 8.10 29.80
C SER A 92 -17.30 8.89 31.13
N GLU A 93 -16.14 9.15 31.72
CA GLU A 93 -15.99 9.96 32.93
C GLU A 93 -16.42 11.41 32.66
N LEU A 94 -15.97 11.98 31.54
CA LEU A 94 -16.36 13.32 31.09
C LEU A 94 -17.88 13.42 30.89
N ALA A 95 -18.51 12.39 30.33
CA ALA A 95 -19.96 12.33 30.17
C ALA A 95 -20.69 12.33 31.53
N ALA A 96 -20.16 11.63 32.53
CA ALA A 96 -20.71 11.64 33.89
C ALA A 96 -20.60 13.04 34.52
N PHE A 97 -19.42 13.67 34.46
CA PHE A 97 -19.23 15.03 34.99
C PHE A 97 -20.12 16.05 34.29
N ARG A 98 -20.31 15.94 32.97
CA ARG A 98 -21.23 16.81 32.23
C ARG A 98 -22.68 16.66 32.71
N LYS A 99 -23.14 15.44 33.01
CA LYS A 99 -24.48 15.20 33.56
C LYS A 99 -24.64 15.82 34.94
N GLU A 100 -23.64 15.65 35.81
CA GLU A 100 -23.66 16.23 37.16
C GLU A 100 -23.65 17.76 37.11
N TYR A 101 -22.78 18.34 36.29
CA TYR A 101 -22.73 19.78 36.05
C TYR A 101 -24.09 20.30 35.58
N ALA A 102 -24.72 19.66 34.58
CA ALA A 102 -26.03 20.06 34.10
C ALA A 102 -27.10 19.98 35.20
N ARG A 103 -27.09 18.90 36.00
CA ARG A 103 -28.00 18.74 37.14
C ARG A 103 -27.84 19.85 38.18
N LEU A 104 -26.60 20.22 38.52
CA LEU A 104 -26.32 21.29 39.48
C LEU A 104 -26.63 22.67 38.89
N LYS A 105 -26.30 22.89 37.62
CA LYS A 105 -26.62 24.12 36.90
C LYS A 105 -28.13 24.39 36.85
N ASN A 106 -28.96 23.35 36.74
CA ASN A 106 -30.41 23.50 36.77
C ASN A 106 -30.99 23.84 38.17
N LYS A 107 -30.15 23.86 39.22
CA LYS A 107 -30.55 24.22 40.59
C LYS A 107 -30.18 25.65 40.97
N ILE A 108 -29.44 26.35 40.12
CA ILE A 108 -29.13 27.78 40.24
C ILE A 108 -29.87 28.53 39.13
#